data_AF-A0AAE2V6J6-F1
#
_entry.id   AF-A0AAE2V6J6-F1
#
_cell.length_a   1.000
_cell.length_b   1.000
_cell.length_c   1.000
_cell.angle_alpha   90.00
_cell.angle_beta   90.00
_cell.angle_gamma   90.00
#
_symmetry.space_group_name_H-M   'P 1'
#
loop_
_entity.id
_entity.type
_entity.pdbx_description
1 polymer ?
#
loop_
_entity_poly.entity_id
_entity_poly.type
_entity_poly.pdbx_seq_one_letter_code
_entity_poly.pdbx_strand_id
1 'polypeptide(L)'
;MKTIDTDVVVIKDSQAFGTKELLAQLQGIHPFDVSSNTELALAKKQRTAVAKVIPALKKQRKAFLADMEEQLNEKFPELPAIESLANDLLDDFDSEIKPYVSSIKGERLKQIQPEIDEVAANYEVEPFTAPADYANEEYWTATNKPSKKLQDKIVTDVRLQKVDMAKVEAKLDSEKRKSERLKDAIRSIIDNVDRVNGLYSGDDVIKLLMPLGEFIKD
;
A
#
# COMPACT_ATOMS: atom_id res chain seq x y z
N MET A 1 -39.66 2.30 -37.04
CA MET A 1 -38.73 1.80 -36.01
C MET A 1 -38.57 2.90 -34.97
N LYS A 2 -39.06 2.70 -33.74
CA LYS A 2 -39.23 3.77 -32.74
C LYS A 2 -37.88 4.20 -32.16
N THR A 3 -37.56 5.48 -32.24
CA THR A 3 -36.49 6.13 -31.46
C THR A 3 -36.84 6.04 -29.97
N ILE A 4 -35.87 5.70 -29.13
CA ILE A 4 -36.05 5.83 -27.66
C ILE A 4 -35.99 7.32 -27.36
N ASP A 5 -37.07 7.85 -26.83
CA ASP A 5 -37.12 9.22 -26.36
C ASP A 5 -36.62 9.27 -24.91
N THR A 6 -35.42 9.81 -24.72
CA THR A 6 -34.77 9.91 -23.42
C THR A 6 -35.25 11.10 -22.60
N ASP A 7 -36.00 12.02 -23.20
CA ASP A 7 -36.48 13.25 -22.57
C ASP A 7 -37.87 13.07 -21.91
N VAL A 8 -38.46 11.87 -22.05
CA VAL A 8 -39.76 11.51 -21.48
C VAL A 8 -39.72 11.43 -19.96
N VAL A 9 -38.58 11.07 -19.37
CA VAL A 9 -38.43 11.00 -17.90
C VAL A 9 -38.03 12.35 -17.33
N VAL A 10 -38.92 12.89 -16.52
CA VAL A 10 -38.73 14.14 -15.79
C VAL A 10 -39.07 13.89 -14.33
N ILE A 11 -38.21 14.34 -13.42
CA ILE A 11 -38.48 14.30 -11.97
C ILE A 11 -38.72 15.73 -11.51
N LYS A 12 -39.91 16.02 -11.00
CA LYS A 12 -40.33 17.34 -10.49
C LYS A 12 -41.23 17.15 -9.27
N ASP A 13 -41.14 18.03 -8.28
CA ASP A 13 -42.04 18.07 -7.12
C ASP A 13 -42.17 16.71 -6.41
N SER A 14 -41.05 15.98 -6.28
CA SER A 14 -41.01 14.61 -5.73
C SER A 14 -41.79 13.54 -6.50
N GLN A 15 -42.14 13.81 -7.77
CA GLN A 15 -42.82 12.88 -8.66
C GLN A 15 -41.98 12.60 -9.91
N ALA A 16 -41.98 11.34 -10.35
CA ALA A 16 -41.28 10.89 -11.55
C ALA A 16 -42.28 10.63 -12.69
N PHE A 17 -42.25 11.47 -13.71
CA PHE A 17 -43.11 11.39 -14.88
C PHE A 17 -42.43 10.58 -15.99
N GLY A 18 -43.23 9.93 -16.86
CA GLY A 18 -42.70 9.24 -18.05
C GLY A 18 -41.94 7.93 -17.79
N THR A 19 -41.83 7.51 -16.53
CA THR A 19 -41.05 6.34 -16.12
C THR A 19 -41.65 5.03 -16.62
N LYS A 20 -42.99 4.92 -16.62
CA LYS A 20 -43.72 3.75 -17.13
C LYS A 20 -43.59 3.64 -18.66
N GLU A 21 -43.65 4.77 -19.34
CA GLU A 21 -43.52 4.89 -20.79
C GLU A 21 -42.10 4.52 -21.25
N LEU A 22 -41.07 5.03 -20.58
CA LEU A 22 -39.68 4.67 -20.86
C LEU A 22 -39.41 3.18 -20.55
N LEU A 23 -39.94 2.66 -19.44
CA LEU A 23 -39.82 1.24 -19.09
C LEU A 23 -40.45 0.34 -20.17
N ALA A 24 -41.65 0.68 -20.64
CA ALA A 24 -42.32 -0.05 -21.71
C ALA A 24 -41.53 0.01 -23.03
N GLN A 25 -40.92 1.16 -23.36
CA GLN A 25 -40.04 1.28 -24.54
C GLN A 25 -38.82 0.38 -24.45
N LEU A 26 -38.18 0.30 -23.27
CA LEU A 26 -37.01 -0.57 -23.04
C LEU A 26 -37.37 -2.05 -23.06
N GLN A 27 -38.48 -2.42 -22.44
CA GLN A 27 -38.99 -3.81 -22.43
C GLN A 27 -39.34 -4.32 -23.83
N GLY A 28 -39.70 -3.42 -24.74
CA GLY A 28 -39.94 -3.75 -26.15
C GLY A 28 -38.68 -3.92 -27.01
N ILE A 29 -37.47 -3.77 -26.44
CA ILE A 29 -36.21 -3.99 -27.15
C ILE A 29 -35.68 -5.37 -26.79
N HIS A 30 -35.60 -6.24 -27.79
CA HIS A 30 -35.03 -7.57 -27.65
C HIS A 30 -33.72 -7.68 -28.43
N PRO A 31 -32.65 -8.20 -27.81
CA PRO A 31 -31.44 -8.54 -28.53
C PRO A 31 -31.73 -9.66 -29.53
N PHE A 32 -31.00 -9.66 -30.64
CA PHE A 32 -31.13 -10.65 -31.71
C PHE A 32 -29.75 -10.97 -32.29
N ASP A 33 -29.63 -12.15 -32.90
CA ASP A 33 -28.39 -12.61 -33.52
C ASP A 33 -28.12 -11.82 -34.81
N VAL A 34 -26.85 -11.43 -35.00
CA VAL A 34 -26.44 -10.64 -36.16
C VAL A 34 -25.76 -11.56 -37.18
N SER A 35 -26.44 -11.76 -38.31
CA SER A 35 -26.00 -12.61 -39.42
C SER A 35 -25.73 -11.85 -40.72
N SER A 36 -26.09 -10.56 -40.78
CA SER A 36 -25.90 -9.68 -41.95
C SER A 36 -25.44 -8.26 -41.61
N ASN A 37 -24.88 -7.56 -42.61
CA ASN A 37 -24.46 -6.16 -42.45
C ASN A 37 -25.63 -5.20 -42.14
N THR A 38 -26.83 -5.50 -42.63
CA THR A 38 -28.05 -4.74 -42.34
C THR A 38 -28.51 -4.94 -40.89
N GLU A 39 -28.48 -6.18 -40.39
CA GLU A 39 -28.74 -6.50 -38.98
C GLU A 39 -27.70 -5.84 -38.05
N LEU A 40 -26.42 -5.83 -38.44
CA LEU A 40 -25.37 -5.17 -37.68
C LEU A 40 -25.62 -3.66 -37.53
N ALA A 41 -26.02 -2.99 -38.61
CA ALA A 41 -26.37 -1.57 -38.57
C ALA A 41 -27.56 -1.30 -37.66
N LEU A 42 -28.58 -2.17 -37.68
CA LEU A 42 -29.77 -2.07 -36.84
C LEU A 42 -29.44 -2.29 -35.35
N ALA A 43 -28.63 -3.30 -35.04
CA ALA A 43 -28.16 -3.60 -33.68
C ALA A 43 -27.32 -2.45 -33.11
N LYS A 44 -26.38 -1.88 -33.89
CA LYS A 44 -25.59 -0.71 -33.48
C LYS A 44 -26.48 0.50 -33.17
N LYS A 45 -27.53 0.73 -33.96
CA LYS A 45 -28.49 1.83 -33.76
C LYS A 45 -29.29 1.64 -32.47
N GLN A 46 -29.82 0.43 -32.21
CA GLN A 46 -30.53 0.12 -30.97
C GLN A 46 -29.63 0.22 -29.73
N ARG A 47 -28.42 -0.34 -29.79
CA ARG A 47 -27.43 -0.23 -28.71
C ARG A 47 -27.15 1.24 -28.38
N THR A 48 -26.99 2.08 -29.39
CA THR A 48 -26.72 3.51 -29.19
C THR A 48 -27.89 4.22 -28.52
N ALA A 49 -29.13 3.87 -28.89
CA ALA A 49 -30.32 4.42 -28.25
C ALA A 49 -30.42 4.00 -26.77
N VAL A 50 -30.24 2.71 -26.46
CA VAL A 50 -30.27 2.19 -25.07
C VAL A 50 -29.14 2.79 -24.23
N ALA A 51 -27.93 2.92 -24.80
CA ALA A 51 -26.77 3.48 -24.11
C ALA A 51 -26.96 4.92 -23.63
N LYS A 52 -27.84 5.71 -24.28
CA LYS A 52 -28.14 7.09 -23.88
C LYS A 52 -29.07 7.19 -22.67
N VAL A 53 -29.79 6.13 -22.33
CA VAL A 53 -30.80 6.13 -21.27
C VAL A 53 -30.16 6.25 -19.88
N ILE A 54 -29.07 5.52 -19.62
CA ILE A 54 -28.39 5.53 -18.32
C ILE A 54 -27.84 6.93 -17.99
N PRO A 55 -27.08 7.61 -18.87
CA PRO A 55 -26.64 8.98 -18.63
C PRO A 55 -27.80 9.97 -18.43
N ALA A 56 -28.88 9.84 -19.20
CA ALA A 56 -30.05 10.71 -19.07
C ALA A 56 -30.72 10.58 -17.69
N LEU A 57 -30.94 9.34 -17.22
CA LEU A 57 -31.49 9.09 -15.88
C LEU A 57 -30.58 9.59 -14.76
N LYS A 58 -29.26 9.40 -14.89
CA LYS A 58 -28.29 9.95 -13.92
C LYS A 58 -28.37 11.48 -13.85
N LYS A 59 -28.49 12.15 -15.01
CA LYS A 59 -28.63 13.61 -15.08
C LYS A 59 -29.91 14.08 -14.38
N GLN A 60 -31.05 13.44 -14.66
CA GLN A 60 -32.33 13.79 -14.02
C GLN A 60 -32.29 13.56 -12.51
N ARG A 61 -31.70 12.46 -12.04
CA ARG A 61 -31.53 12.20 -10.61
C ARG A 61 -30.65 13.25 -9.93
N LYS A 62 -29.54 13.64 -10.56
CA LYS A 62 -28.66 14.68 -10.02
C LYS A 62 -29.38 16.03 -9.91
N ALA A 63 -30.14 16.41 -10.95
CA ALA A 63 -30.92 17.64 -10.94
C ALA A 63 -31.98 17.64 -9.84
N PHE A 64 -32.71 16.53 -9.66
CA PHE A 64 -33.70 16.38 -8.59
C PHE A 64 -33.07 16.49 -7.19
N LEU A 65 -31.92 15.84 -6.96
CA LEU A 65 -31.26 15.93 -5.66
C LEU A 65 -30.81 17.36 -5.34
N ALA A 66 -30.28 18.07 -6.34
CA ALA A 66 -29.89 19.48 -6.17
C ALA A 66 -31.10 20.37 -5.87
N ASP A 67 -32.22 20.19 -6.57
CA ASP A 67 -33.46 20.94 -6.33
C ASP A 67 -34.04 20.65 -4.93
N MET A 68 -33.99 19.40 -4.47
CA MET A 68 -34.41 19.05 -3.11
C MET A 68 -33.48 19.62 -2.04
N GLU A 69 -32.18 19.64 -2.29
CA GLU A 69 -31.19 20.25 -1.39
C GLU A 69 -31.39 21.77 -1.31
N GLU A 70 -31.63 22.43 -2.44
CA GLU A 70 -31.96 23.86 -2.50
C GLU A 70 -33.25 24.16 -1.72
N GLN A 71 -34.33 23.41 -1.96
CA GLN A 71 -35.57 23.57 -1.20
C GLN A 71 -35.40 23.28 0.30
N LEU A 72 -34.54 22.34 0.67
CA LEU A 72 -34.23 22.04 2.06
C LEU A 72 -33.50 23.23 2.70
N ASN A 73 -32.52 23.78 2.01
CA ASN A 73 -31.73 24.93 2.47
C ASN A 73 -32.56 26.22 2.51
N GLU A 74 -33.52 26.41 1.60
CA GLU A 74 -34.47 27.53 1.65
C GLU A 74 -35.41 27.43 2.85
N LYS A 75 -35.89 26.22 3.17
CA LYS A 75 -36.79 25.98 4.31
C LYS A 75 -36.07 26.00 5.65
N PHE A 76 -34.82 25.57 5.67
CA PHE A 76 -33.97 25.47 6.86
C PHE A 76 -32.60 26.11 6.57
N PRO A 77 -32.53 27.44 6.46
CA PRO A 77 -31.29 28.16 6.16
C PRO A 77 -30.22 27.98 7.25
N GLU A 78 -30.61 27.49 8.43
CA GLU A 78 -29.69 27.15 9.50
C GLU A 78 -28.82 25.92 9.16
N LEU A 79 -29.27 25.00 8.31
CA LEU A 79 -28.50 23.80 7.95
C LEU A 79 -27.15 24.13 7.29
N PRO A 80 -27.07 24.92 6.20
CA PRO A 80 -25.78 25.29 5.63
C PRO A 80 -24.95 26.16 6.58
N ALA A 81 -25.58 26.97 7.43
CA ALA A 81 -24.86 27.74 8.44
C ALA A 81 -24.22 26.86 9.52
N ILE A 82 -24.94 25.82 9.99
CA ILE A 82 -24.42 24.81 10.92
C ILE A 82 -23.27 24.03 10.27
N GLU A 83 -23.41 23.62 9.00
CA GLU A 83 -22.36 22.92 8.27
C GLU A 83 -21.09 23.78 8.13
N SER A 84 -21.23 25.05 7.73
CA SER A 84 -20.11 25.99 7.66
C SER A 84 -19.44 26.15 9.02
N LEU A 85 -20.22 26.42 10.08
CA LEU A 85 -19.68 26.60 11.42
C LEU A 85 -18.99 25.34 11.93
N ALA A 86 -19.53 24.15 11.65
CA ALA A 86 -18.92 22.90 12.04
C ALA A 86 -17.57 22.68 11.34
N ASN A 87 -17.47 23.00 10.04
CA ASN A 87 -16.21 22.93 9.30
C ASN A 87 -15.19 23.94 9.82
N ASP A 88 -15.60 25.19 10.06
CA ASP A 88 -14.72 26.23 10.61
C ASP A 88 -14.18 25.83 12.00
N LEU A 89 -15.05 25.30 12.87
CA LEU A 89 -14.65 24.81 14.19
C LEU A 89 -13.68 23.62 14.11
N LEU A 90 -13.91 22.69 13.16
CA LEU A 90 -12.99 21.57 12.94
C LEU A 90 -11.62 22.06 12.47
N ASP A 91 -11.58 23.02 11.56
CA ASP A 91 -10.33 23.63 11.08
C ASP A 91 -9.58 24.38 12.20
N ASP A 92 -10.31 25.10 13.05
CA ASP A 92 -9.76 25.76 14.25
C ASP A 92 -9.19 24.72 15.23
N PHE A 93 -9.95 23.67 15.56
CA PHE A 93 -9.48 22.59 16.43
C PHE A 93 -8.24 21.90 15.85
N ASP A 94 -8.25 21.59 14.56
CA ASP A 94 -7.12 20.97 13.88
C ASP A 94 -5.87 21.87 13.89
N SER A 95 -6.06 23.17 13.71
CA SER A 95 -4.98 24.16 13.71
C SER A 95 -4.31 24.29 15.09
N GLU A 96 -5.08 24.14 16.16
CA GLU A 96 -4.57 24.15 17.54
C GLU A 96 -3.99 22.79 17.98
N ILE A 97 -4.65 21.68 17.62
CA ILE A 97 -4.27 20.33 18.06
C ILE A 97 -3.03 19.82 17.33
N LYS A 98 -2.89 20.05 16.01
CA LYS A 98 -1.79 19.48 15.21
C LYS A 98 -0.40 19.93 15.70
N PRO A 99 -0.14 21.21 15.99
CA PRO A 99 1.15 21.64 16.56
C PRO A 99 1.42 21.01 17.91
N TYR A 100 0.40 20.93 18.77
CA TYR A 100 0.52 20.34 20.10
C TYR A 100 0.84 18.84 20.05
N VAL A 101 0.12 18.08 19.22
CA VAL A 101 0.39 16.65 18.99
C VAL A 101 1.80 16.45 18.44
N SER A 102 2.24 17.30 17.52
CA SER A 102 3.61 17.25 16.96
C SER A 102 4.66 17.51 18.04
N SER A 103 4.42 18.49 18.92
CA SER A 103 5.29 18.79 20.06
C SER A 103 5.37 17.62 21.03
N ILE A 104 4.23 17.06 21.45
CA ILE A 104 4.18 15.90 22.35
C ILE A 104 4.91 14.72 21.74
N LYS A 105 4.72 14.43 20.44
CA LYS A 105 5.44 13.33 19.79
C LYS A 105 6.95 13.54 19.86
N GLY A 106 7.44 14.76 19.63
CA GLY A 106 8.85 15.10 19.80
C GLY A 106 9.36 14.90 21.23
N GLU A 107 8.58 15.31 22.23
CA GLU A 107 8.90 15.09 23.64
C GLU A 107 8.94 13.61 24.02
N ARG A 108 7.97 12.83 23.57
CA ARG A 108 7.86 11.38 23.78
C ARG A 108 9.09 10.63 23.25
N LEU A 109 9.53 10.94 22.03
CA LEU A 109 10.72 10.32 21.44
C LEU A 109 11.98 10.65 22.26
N LYS A 110 12.12 11.90 22.72
CA LYS A 110 13.24 12.30 23.58
C LYS A 110 13.19 11.60 24.94
N GLN A 111 11.99 11.44 25.51
CA GLN A 111 11.78 10.83 26.81
C GLN A 111 12.06 9.32 26.80
N ILE A 112 11.76 8.62 25.69
CA ILE A 112 11.94 7.17 25.61
C ILE A 112 13.35 6.75 25.18
N GLN A 113 14.13 7.64 24.55
CA GLN A 113 15.48 7.32 24.06
C GLN A 113 16.40 6.70 25.13
N PRO A 114 16.46 7.21 26.39
CA PRO A 114 17.29 6.58 27.42
C PRO A 114 16.92 5.13 27.74
N GLU A 115 15.62 4.80 27.70
CA GLU A 115 15.15 3.42 27.94
C GLU A 115 15.53 2.51 26.77
N ILE A 116 15.48 3.01 25.54
CA ILE A 116 15.97 2.28 24.36
C ILE A 116 17.47 2.03 24.48
N ASP A 117 18.25 3.05 24.84
CA ASP A 117 19.69 2.94 24.97
C ASP A 117 20.09 1.94 26.08
N GLU A 118 19.39 1.96 27.22
CA GLU A 118 19.59 1.01 28.30
C GLU A 118 19.27 -0.42 27.87
N VAL A 119 18.12 -0.64 27.20
CA VAL A 119 17.75 -1.97 26.72
C VAL A 119 18.72 -2.43 25.63
N ALA A 120 19.10 -1.58 24.67
CA ALA A 120 20.08 -1.91 23.63
C ALA A 120 21.42 -2.34 24.24
N ALA A 121 21.93 -1.57 25.22
CA ALA A 121 23.16 -1.91 25.95
C ALA A 121 23.06 -3.26 26.66
N ASN A 122 21.93 -3.55 27.33
CA ASN A 122 21.70 -4.84 28.00
C ASN A 122 21.70 -6.04 27.04
N TYR A 123 21.42 -5.82 25.76
CA TYR A 123 21.45 -6.85 24.73
C TYR A 123 22.70 -6.78 23.84
N GLU A 124 23.67 -5.91 24.14
CA GLU A 124 24.89 -5.71 23.33
C GLU A 124 24.57 -5.32 21.88
N VAL A 125 23.51 -4.53 21.69
CA VAL A 125 23.10 -3.97 20.40
C VAL A 125 23.52 -2.50 20.36
N GLU A 126 24.00 -2.04 19.20
CA GLU A 126 24.32 -0.63 18.99
C GLU A 126 23.07 0.24 19.24
N PRO A 127 23.22 1.41 19.92
CA PRO A 127 22.10 2.32 20.13
C PRO A 127 21.46 2.75 18.80
N PHE A 128 20.13 2.84 18.78
CA PHE A 128 19.39 3.30 17.62
C PHE A 128 18.37 4.37 18.01
N THR A 129 18.07 5.25 17.06
CA THR A 129 17.11 6.34 17.27
C THR A 129 15.70 5.78 17.44
N ALA A 130 14.98 6.29 18.44
CA ALA A 130 13.59 5.96 18.69
C ALA A 130 12.74 6.05 17.40
N PRO A 131 12.12 4.94 16.95
CA PRO A 131 11.22 4.93 15.82
C PRO A 131 10.03 5.89 16.01
N ALA A 132 9.60 6.56 14.95
CA ALA A 132 8.55 7.59 15.03
C ALA A 132 7.20 7.03 15.52
N ASP A 133 6.92 5.75 15.27
CA ASP A 133 5.72 5.05 15.74
C ASP A 133 5.68 4.91 17.26
N TYR A 134 6.83 4.94 17.95
CA TYR A 134 6.88 4.86 19.40
C TYR A 134 6.22 6.07 20.07
N ALA A 135 6.08 7.20 19.37
CA ALA A 135 5.42 8.39 19.88
C ALA A 135 3.88 8.35 19.77
N ASN A 136 3.32 7.32 19.13
CA ASN A 136 1.88 7.19 18.93
C ASN A 136 1.15 7.02 20.27
N GLU A 137 -0.05 7.59 20.38
CA GLU A 137 -0.82 7.62 21.62
C GLU A 137 -1.09 6.23 22.22
N GLU A 138 -1.20 5.19 21.41
CA GLU A 138 -1.38 3.81 21.87
C GLU A 138 -0.25 3.28 22.77
N TYR A 139 0.92 3.90 22.72
CA TYR A 139 2.11 3.52 23.48
C TYR A 139 2.31 4.37 24.74
N TRP A 140 1.46 5.37 24.96
CA TRP A 140 1.59 6.32 26.06
C TRP A 140 0.33 6.36 26.90
N THR A 141 0.50 6.58 28.20
CA THR A 141 -0.64 6.82 29.09
C THR A 141 -1.20 8.23 28.86
N ALA A 142 -2.42 8.48 29.32
CA ALA A 142 -3.00 9.83 29.36
C ALA A 142 -2.16 10.84 30.16
N THR A 143 -1.30 10.35 31.07
CA THR A 143 -0.35 11.15 31.86
C THR A 143 1.02 11.31 31.20
N ASN A 144 1.13 11.00 29.90
CA ASN A 144 2.35 11.08 29.10
C ASN A 144 3.53 10.27 29.68
N LYS A 145 3.24 9.05 30.16
CA LYS A 145 4.26 8.07 30.56
C LYS A 145 4.30 6.91 29.57
N PRO A 146 5.48 6.30 29.35
CA PRO A 146 5.58 5.05 28.59
C PRO A 146 4.64 4.00 29.15
N SER A 147 3.82 3.41 28.27
CA SER A 147 2.98 2.27 28.65
C SER A 147 3.80 0.98 28.65
N LYS A 148 3.33 -0.04 29.36
CA LYS A 148 3.94 -1.38 29.30
C LYS A 148 4.03 -1.93 27.87
N LYS A 149 3.04 -1.61 27.02
CA LYS A 149 3.03 -1.99 25.60
C LYS A 149 4.25 -1.42 24.85
N LEU A 150 4.65 -0.19 25.17
CA LEU A 150 5.84 0.44 24.58
C LEU A 150 7.11 -0.26 25.05
N GLN A 151 7.21 -0.53 26.35
CA GLN A 151 8.38 -1.20 26.94
C GLN A 151 8.59 -2.60 26.35
N ASP A 152 7.52 -3.40 26.25
CA ASP A 152 7.55 -4.72 25.65
C ASP A 152 7.96 -4.66 24.16
N LYS A 153 7.52 -3.62 23.44
CA LYS A 153 7.89 -3.37 22.04
C LYS A 153 9.38 -3.02 21.89
N ILE A 154 9.92 -2.14 22.73
CA ILE A 154 11.35 -1.79 22.74
C ILE A 154 12.21 -3.05 22.92
N VAL A 155 11.88 -3.88 23.92
CA VAL A 155 12.61 -5.14 24.17
C VAL A 155 12.52 -6.08 22.97
N THR A 156 11.35 -6.17 22.34
CA THR A 156 11.15 -7.03 21.17
C THR A 156 11.99 -6.55 19.98
N ASP A 157 11.97 -5.24 19.69
CA ASP A 157 12.67 -4.65 18.55
C ASP A 157 14.20 -4.74 18.74
N VAL A 158 14.71 -4.53 19.96
CA VAL A 158 16.13 -4.74 20.30
C VAL A 158 16.53 -6.20 20.10
N ARG A 159 15.70 -7.16 20.53
CA ARG A 159 15.98 -8.59 20.34
C ARG A 159 16.02 -8.98 18.86
N LEU A 160 15.12 -8.43 18.05
CA LEU A 160 15.12 -8.66 16.62
C LEU A 160 16.40 -8.13 15.97
N GLN A 161 16.85 -6.92 16.36
CA GLN A 161 18.14 -6.39 15.89
C GLN A 161 19.32 -7.30 16.29
N LYS A 162 19.36 -7.80 17.54
CA LYS A 162 20.39 -8.75 17.98
C LYS A 162 20.42 -10.00 17.10
N VAL A 163 19.24 -10.57 16.81
CA VAL A 163 19.12 -11.75 15.95
C VAL A 163 19.62 -11.46 14.54
N ASP A 164 19.30 -10.29 13.99
CA ASP A 164 19.72 -9.93 12.64
C ASP A 164 21.22 -9.64 12.56
N MET A 165 21.80 -8.99 13.59
CA MET A 165 23.26 -8.85 13.72
C MET A 165 23.95 -10.22 13.77
N ALA A 166 23.45 -11.15 14.59
CA ALA A 166 24.02 -12.50 14.69
C ALA A 166 23.94 -13.27 13.35
N LYS A 167 22.88 -13.08 12.56
CA LYS A 167 22.79 -13.66 11.20
C LYS A 167 23.83 -13.05 10.26
N VAL A 168 24.06 -11.73 10.33
CA VAL A 168 25.07 -11.04 9.52
C VAL A 168 26.47 -11.52 9.90
N GLU A 169 26.78 -11.60 11.19
CA GLU A 169 28.06 -12.12 11.68
C GLU A 169 28.29 -13.58 11.26
N ALA A 170 27.27 -14.44 11.39
CA ALA A 170 27.35 -15.83 10.95
C ALA A 170 27.60 -15.95 9.43
N LYS A 171 26.98 -15.09 8.62
CA LYS A 171 27.24 -15.04 7.17
C LYS A 171 28.66 -14.59 6.87
N LEU A 172 29.13 -13.51 7.50
CA LEU A 172 30.49 -12.99 7.32
C LEU A 172 31.54 -14.02 7.75
N ASP A 173 31.33 -14.71 8.87
CA ASP A 173 32.24 -15.75 9.33
C ASP A 173 32.22 -16.97 8.39
N SER A 174 31.06 -17.37 7.88
CA SER A 174 30.94 -18.40 6.84
C SER A 174 31.70 -18.02 5.57
N GLU A 175 31.58 -16.78 5.10
CA GLU A 175 32.32 -16.27 3.94
C GLU A 175 33.83 -16.24 4.18
N LYS A 176 34.25 -15.80 5.38
CA LYS A 176 35.66 -15.80 5.79
C LYS A 176 36.24 -17.21 5.78
N ARG A 177 35.53 -18.19 6.35
CA ARG A 177 35.93 -19.61 6.32
C ARG A 177 35.99 -20.17 4.89
N LYS A 178 35.03 -19.81 4.03
CA LYS A 178 35.04 -20.22 2.60
C LYS A 178 36.25 -19.64 1.86
N SER A 179 36.57 -18.38 2.13
CA SER A 179 37.75 -17.69 1.56
C SER A 179 39.07 -18.32 1.99
N GLU A 180 39.25 -18.62 3.29
CA GLU A 180 40.47 -19.30 3.76
C GLU A 180 40.60 -20.71 3.18
N ARG A 181 39.51 -21.50 3.10
CA ARG A 181 39.53 -22.81 2.44
C ARG A 181 39.92 -22.73 0.96
N LEU A 182 39.45 -21.70 0.25
CA LEU A 182 39.83 -21.48 -1.14
C LEU A 182 41.33 -21.16 -1.27
N LYS A 183 41.86 -20.29 -0.39
CA LYS A 183 43.30 -19.97 -0.37
C LYS A 183 44.15 -21.21 -0.12
N ASP A 184 43.75 -22.05 0.83
CA ASP A 184 44.46 -23.29 1.17
C ASP A 184 44.41 -24.30 0.03
N ALA A 185 43.26 -24.43 -0.65
CA ALA A 185 43.13 -25.26 -1.85
C ALA A 185 44.06 -24.77 -2.98
N ILE A 186 44.12 -23.47 -3.26
CA ILE A 186 45.03 -22.89 -4.26
C ILE A 186 46.49 -23.12 -3.88
N ARG A 187 46.87 -22.92 -2.62
CA ARG A 187 48.24 -23.18 -2.13
C ARG A 187 48.62 -24.64 -2.32
N SER A 188 47.75 -25.56 -1.93
CA SER A 188 47.98 -27.00 -2.11
C SER A 188 48.19 -27.37 -3.58
N ILE A 189 47.46 -26.74 -4.50
CA ILE A 189 47.68 -26.93 -5.95
C ILE A 189 49.07 -26.43 -6.34
N ILE A 190 49.45 -25.22 -5.94
CA ILE A 190 50.75 -24.63 -6.25
C ILE A 190 51.91 -25.46 -5.70
N ASP A 191 51.76 -26.02 -4.51
CA ASP A 191 52.78 -26.83 -3.83
C ASP A 191 52.95 -28.22 -4.49
N ASN A 192 51.88 -28.75 -5.09
CA ASN A 192 51.90 -30.04 -5.79
C ASN A 192 52.34 -29.95 -7.27
N VAL A 193 52.62 -28.74 -7.79
CA VAL A 193 53.21 -28.57 -9.13
C VAL A 193 54.70 -28.92 -9.07
N ASP A 194 55.09 -30.04 -9.68
CA ASP A 194 56.47 -30.35 -10.07
C ASP A 194 57.00 -29.27 -11.04
N ARG A 195 57.94 -28.47 -10.53
CA ARG A 195 58.62 -27.39 -11.27
C ARG A 195 59.90 -27.83 -11.96
N VAL A 196 60.35 -29.06 -11.73
CA VAL A 196 61.65 -29.57 -12.19
C VAL A 196 61.50 -30.41 -13.47
N ASN A 197 60.45 -31.23 -13.58
CA ASN A 197 60.21 -32.11 -14.74
C ASN A 197 58.95 -31.74 -15.56
N GLY A 198 58.39 -30.55 -15.35
CA GLY A 198 57.01 -30.14 -15.66
C GLY A 198 56.47 -30.35 -17.08
N LEU A 199 56.17 -31.60 -17.43
CA LEU A 199 55.32 -32.00 -18.54
C LEU A 199 54.02 -32.58 -17.97
N TYR A 200 52.93 -31.82 -18.06
CA TYR A 200 51.60 -32.22 -17.59
C TYR A 200 50.72 -32.61 -18.77
N SER A 201 49.99 -33.72 -18.65
CA SER A 201 48.90 -34.04 -19.57
C SER A 201 47.63 -33.26 -19.22
N GLY A 202 46.66 -33.23 -20.13
CA GLY A 202 45.35 -32.62 -19.86
C GLY A 202 44.66 -33.22 -18.63
N ASP A 203 44.78 -34.53 -18.42
CA ASP A 203 44.21 -35.23 -17.26
C ASP A 203 44.90 -34.82 -15.94
N ASP A 204 46.20 -34.50 -15.98
CA ASP A 204 46.95 -34.06 -14.79
C ASP A 204 46.51 -32.66 -14.35
N VAL A 205 46.27 -31.76 -15.30
CA VAL A 205 45.73 -30.42 -15.02
C VAL A 205 44.33 -30.50 -14.44
N ILE A 206 43.46 -31.37 -14.97
CA ILE A 206 42.11 -31.57 -14.46
C ILE A 206 42.15 -32.11 -13.01
N LYS A 207 43.01 -33.09 -12.73
CA LYS A 207 43.18 -33.64 -11.37
C LYS A 207 43.70 -32.59 -10.39
N LEU A 208 44.66 -31.76 -10.79
CA LEU A 208 45.18 -30.67 -9.97
C LEU A 208 44.10 -29.63 -9.64
N LEU A 209 43.22 -29.29 -10.59
CA LEU A 209 42.18 -28.29 -10.38
C LEU A 209 40.90 -28.84 -9.74
N MET A 210 40.73 -30.16 -9.66
CA MET A 210 39.54 -30.83 -9.10
C MET A 210 39.12 -30.31 -7.71
N PRO A 211 40.03 -30.02 -6.76
CA PRO A 211 39.66 -29.48 -5.44
C PRO A 211 38.99 -28.09 -5.50
N LEU A 212 39.24 -27.29 -6.55
CA LEU A 212 38.58 -25.99 -6.72
C LEU A 212 37.11 -26.13 -7.14
N GLY A 213 36.70 -27.30 -7.64
CA GLY A 213 35.33 -27.56 -8.09
C GLY A 213 34.29 -27.42 -6.97
N GLU A 214 34.67 -27.58 -5.70
CA GLU A 214 33.79 -27.39 -4.54
C GLU A 214 33.38 -25.92 -4.31
N PHE A 215 34.10 -24.96 -4.91
CA PHE A 215 33.83 -23.53 -4.77
C PHE A 215 33.07 -22.92 -5.96
N ILE A 216 32.94 -23.68 -7.07
CA ILE A 216 32.40 -23.22 -8.36
C ILE A 216 30.93 -23.67 -8.57
N LYS A 217 30.42 -24.61 -7.78
CA LYS A 217 29.02 -25.03 -7.86
C LYS A 217 28.12 -24.10 -7.05
N ASP A 218 27.11 -23.53 -7.72
CA ASP A 218 25.92 -22.94 -7.11
C ASP A 218 25.14 -23.97 -6.29
#